data_AF-A0A9E2HFL0-F1
#
_entry.id   AF-A0A9E2HFL0-F1
#
_cell.length_a   1.000
_cell.length_b   1.000
_cell.length_c   1.000
_cell.angle_alpha   90.00
_cell.angle_beta   90.00
_cell.angle_gamma   90.00
#
_symmetry.space_group_name_H-M   'P 1'
#
loop_
_entity.id
_entity.type
_entity.pdbx_description
1 polymer ?
#
loop_
_entity_poly.entity_id
_entity_poly.type
_entity_poly.pdbx_seq_one_letter_code
_entity_poly.pdbx_strand_id
1 'polypeptide(L)'
;MKDSHQIEAITSAILDYLQANKALDLLPQIAQKLTIASWVKIDPDLAQISAPIKLSPLQTKTIRTELSRHFKRPIRIKTKIDPDIIAGLKISVAGKIIDATVNNRLKTLKEQIIYD
;
A
#
# COMPACT_ATOMS: atom_id res chain seq x y z
N MET A 1 -18.57 -9.62 -13.75
CA MET A 1 -17.22 -10.06 -14.16
C MET A 1 -16.88 -9.26 -15.40
N LYS A 2 -15.74 -8.56 -15.43
CA LYS A 2 -15.37 -7.75 -16.60
C LYS A 2 -15.05 -8.69 -17.76
N ASP A 3 -15.58 -8.44 -18.95
CA ASP A 3 -15.53 -9.37 -20.08
C ASP A 3 -14.08 -9.68 -20.47
N SER A 4 -13.72 -10.97 -20.57
CA SER A 4 -12.36 -11.44 -20.86
C SER A 4 -11.81 -10.83 -22.16
N HIS A 5 -12.69 -10.64 -23.16
CA HIS A 5 -12.33 -9.98 -24.42
C HIS A 5 -11.97 -8.49 -24.28
N GLN A 6 -12.58 -7.79 -23.32
CA GLN A 6 -12.23 -6.39 -23.07
C GLN A 6 -10.84 -6.27 -22.44
N ILE A 7 -10.45 -7.25 -21.61
CA ILE A 7 -9.12 -7.30 -20.99
C ILE A 7 -8.06 -7.56 -22.06
N GLU A 8 -8.29 -8.53 -22.95
CA GLU A 8 -7.37 -8.83 -24.07
C GLU A 8 -7.21 -7.63 -25.00
N ALA A 9 -8.31 -6.99 -25.41
CA ALA A 9 -8.27 -5.84 -26.30
C ALA A 9 -7.53 -4.62 -25.71
N ILE A 10 -7.69 -4.36 -24.41
CA ILE A 10 -6.95 -3.28 -23.74
C ILE A 10 -5.48 -3.65 -23.59
N THR A 11 -5.17 -4.91 -23.30
CA THR A 11 -3.78 -5.36 -23.12
C THR A 11 -3.01 -5.30 -24.43
N SER A 12 -3.61 -5.74 -25.54
CA SER A 12 -2.99 -5.63 -26.86
C SER A 12 -2.74 -4.17 -27.25
N ALA A 13 -3.73 -3.28 -27.05
CA ALA A 13 -3.55 -1.85 -27.33
C ALA A 13 -2.42 -1.19 -26.52
N ILE A 14 -2.24 -1.59 -25.25
CA ILE A 14 -1.11 -1.12 -24.43
C ILE A 14 0.22 -1.65 -24.97
N LEU A 15 0.29 -2.92 -25.37
CA LEU A 15 1.49 -3.52 -25.94
C LEU A 15 1.87 -2.86 -27.28
N ASP A 16 0.89 -2.63 -28.15
CA ASP A 16 1.08 -1.95 -29.44
C ASP A 16 1.63 -0.53 -29.25
N TYR A 17 1.09 0.21 -28.27
CA TYR A 17 1.56 1.56 -27.93
C TYR A 17 2.99 1.56 -27.39
N LEU A 18 3.34 0.60 -26.55
CA LEU A 18 4.71 0.49 -25.99
C LEU A 18 5.70 0.05 -27.05
N GLN A 19 5.30 -0.83 -27.97
CA GLN A 19 6.11 -1.26 -29.10
C GLN A 19 6.38 -0.11 -30.08
N ALA A 20 5.36 0.69 -30.41
CA ALA A 20 5.50 1.85 -31.29
C ALA A 20 6.49 2.90 -30.73
N ASN A 21 6.54 3.05 -29.40
CA ASN A 21 7.42 3.99 -28.73
C ASN A 21 8.78 3.40 -28.31
N LYS A 22 9.10 2.16 -28.72
CA LYS A 22 10.31 1.42 -28.26
C LYS A 22 10.47 1.41 -26.74
N ALA A 23 9.35 1.43 -26.01
CA ALA A 23 9.28 1.55 -24.55
C ALA A 23 8.96 0.22 -23.86
N LEU A 24 9.15 -0.91 -24.56
CA LEU A 24 8.91 -2.25 -24.05
C LEU A 24 9.70 -2.56 -22.77
N ASP A 25 10.90 -1.98 -22.63
CA ASP A 25 11.75 -2.15 -21.45
C ASP A 25 11.11 -1.57 -20.17
N LEU A 26 10.11 -0.70 -20.30
CA LEU A 26 9.36 -0.12 -19.17
C LEU A 26 8.22 -1.03 -18.68
N LEU A 27 7.92 -2.13 -19.36
CA LEU A 27 6.84 -3.06 -18.99
C LEU A 27 6.89 -3.49 -17.51
N PRO A 28 8.05 -3.88 -16.93
CA PRO A 28 8.11 -4.26 -15.51
C PRO A 28 7.69 -3.12 -14.58
N GLN A 29 8.06 -1.89 -14.90
CA GLN A 29 7.75 -0.70 -14.09
C GLN A 29 6.27 -0.34 -14.21
N ILE A 30 5.71 -0.45 -15.42
CA ILE A 30 4.28 -0.22 -15.68
C ILE A 30 3.44 -1.27 -14.96
N ALA A 31 3.81 -2.55 -15.04
CA ALA A 31 3.14 -3.63 -14.32
C ALA A 31 3.10 -3.35 -12.82
N GLN A 32 4.25 -2.98 -12.23
CA GLN A 32 4.32 -2.62 -10.81
C GLN A 32 3.40 -1.44 -10.47
N LYS A 33 3.41 -0.36 -11.27
CA LYS A 33 2.52 0.79 -11.06
C LYS A 33 1.04 0.43 -11.19
N LEU A 34 0.68 -0.41 -12.15
CA LEU A 34 -0.69 -0.90 -12.33
C LEU A 34 -1.13 -1.77 -11.15
N THR A 35 -0.25 -2.63 -10.62
CA THR A 35 -0.53 -3.40 -9.39
C THR A 35 -0.82 -2.48 -8.22
N ILE A 36 0.01 -1.46 -7.98
CA ILE A 36 -0.22 -0.48 -6.90
C ILE A 36 -1.54 0.27 -7.11
N ALA A 37 -1.80 0.75 -8.33
CA ALA A 37 -3.03 1.46 -8.66
C ALA A 37 -4.29 0.58 -8.54
N SER A 38 -4.16 -0.73 -8.78
CA SER A 38 -5.25 -1.70 -8.58
C SER A 38 -5.68 -1.75 -7.10
N TRP A 39 -4.72 -1.67 -6.16
CA TRP A 39 -5.03 -1.66 -4.72
C TRP A 39 -5.83 -0.44 -4.29
N VAL A 40 -5.60 0.72 -4.91
CA VAL A 40 -6.40 1.94 -4.66
C VAL A 40 -7.85 1.77 -5.11
N LYS A 41 -8.08 1.03 -6.19
CA LYS A 41 -9.42 0.79 -6.75
C LYS A 41 -10.18 -0.38 -6.11
N ILE A 42 -9.47 -1.37 -5.56
CA ILE A 42 -10.10 -2.58 -5.01
C ILE A 42 -10.93 -2.27 -3.75
N ASP A 43 -10.42 -1.43 -2.84
CA ASP A 43 -11.21 -0.93 -1.70
C ASP A 43 -10.49 0.28 -1.05
N PRO A 44 -10.83 1.54 -1.38
CA PRO A 44 -10.18 2.71 -0.81
C PRO A 44 -10.40 2.85 0.71
N ASP A 45 -11.40 2.15 1.23
CA ASP A 45 -11.75 2.16 2.65
C ASP A 45 -11.05 1.03 3.42
N LEU A 46 -10.29 0.15 2.75
CA LEU A 46 -9.55 -0.93 3.39
C LEU A 46 -8.16 -0.45 3.85
N ALA A 47 -7.97 -0.42 5.17
CA ALA A 47 -6.68 -0.27 5.82
C ALA A 47 -6.09 -1.64 6.17
N GLN A 48 -4.96 -1.99 5.58
CA GLN A 48 -4.17 -3.15 5.96
C GLN A 48 -3.14 -2.74 7.02
N ILE A 49 -3.19 -3.35 8.20
CA ILE A 49 -2.25 -3.10 9.29
C ILE A 49 -1.35 -4.32 9.44
N SER A 50 -0.05 -4.16 9.24
CA SER A 50 0.97 -5.15 9.58
C SER A 50 1.56 -4.83 10.95
N ALA A 51 1.55 -5.80 11.86
CA ALA A 51 2.11 -5.69 13.20
C ALA A 51 2.86 -6.98 13.60
N PRO A 52 3.87 -6.90 14.48
CA PRO A 52 4.62 -8.08 14.94
C PRO A 52 3.76 -9.08 15.69
N ILE A 53 2.76 -8.58 16.40
CA ILE A 53 1.87 -9.34 17.27
C ILE A 53 0.42 -9.05 16.93
N LYS A 54 -0.46 -9.97 17.32
CA LYS A 54 -1.90 -9.79 17.19
C LYS A 54 -2.34 -8.56 18.00
N LEU A 55 -2.95 -7.59 17.33
CA LEU A 55 -3.48 -6.40 17.96
C LEU A 55 -4.66 -6.75 18.87
N SER A 56 -4.71 -6.13 20.05
CA SER A 56 -5.86 -6.23 20.94
C SER A 56 -7.10 -5.60 20.29
N PRO A 57 -8.34 -6.06 20.61
CA PRO A 57 -9.57 -5.44 20.13
C PRO A 57 -9.65 -3.94 20.44
N LEU A 58 -9.13 -3.53 21.61
CA LEU A 58 -9.12 -2.13 22.05
C LEU A 58 -8.19 -1.25 21.19
N GLN A 59 -7.01 -1.78 20.85
CA GLN A 59 -6.05 -1.11 19.97
C GLN A 59 -6.60 -1.00 18.55
N THR A 60 -7.20 -2.06 18.03
CA THR A 60 -7.82 -2.08 16.70
C THR A 60 -8.95 -1.05 16.59
N LYS A 61 -9.78 -0.91 17.63
CA LYS A 61 -10.85 0.10 17.69
C LYS A 61 -10.29 1.52 17.70
N THR A 62 -9.24 1.76 18.50
CA THR A 62 -8.58 3.07 18.57
C THR A 62 -7.98 3.47 17.22
N ILE A 63 -7.26 2.54 16.57
CA ILE A 63 -6.67 2.79 15.25
C ILE A 63 -7.76 3.03 14.20
N ARG A 64 -8.90 2.31 14.27
CA ARG A 64 -10.05 2.56 13.39
C ARG A 64 -10.56 3.99 13.53
N THR A 65 -10.75 4.44 14.76
CA THR A 65 -11.26 5.79 15.03
C THR A 65 -10.30 6.86 14.53
N GLU A 66 -9.00 6.72 14.80
CA GLU A 66 -7.99 7.68 14.34
C GLU A 66 -7.86 7.70 12.81
N LEU A 67 -7.83 6.53 12.17
CA LEU A 67 -7.81 6.46 10.70
C LEU A 67 -9.09 7.05 10.11
N SER A 68 -10.26 6.73 10.65
CA SER A 68 -11.53 7.26 10.15
C SER A 68 -11.61 8.78 10.31
N ARG A 69 -11.04 9.34 11.39
CA ARG A 69 -10.93 10.79 11.59
C ARG A 69 -9.97 11.43 10.58
N HIS A 70 -8.78 10.84 10.39
CA HIS A 70 -7.76 11.37 9.48
C HIS A 70 -8.21 11.35 8.01
N PHE A 71 -8.88 10.29 7.60
CA PHE A 71 -9.33 10.11 6.21
C PHE A 71 -10.78 10.59 5.98
N LYS A 72 -11.49 11.03 7.03
CA LYS A 72 -12.89 11.48 7.01
C LYS A 72 -13.86 10.47 6.36
N ARG A 73 -13.54 9.17 6.44
CA ARG A 73 -14.27 8.07 5.78
C ARG A 73 -14.30 6.84 6.67
N PRO A 74 -15.33 5.97 6.56
CA PRO A 74 -15.43 4.75 7.36
C PRO A 74 -14.40 3.72 6.90
N ILE A 75 -13.31 3.54 7.64
CA ILE A 75 -12.23 2.61 7.27
C ILE A 75 -12.46 1.22 7.84
N ARG A 76 -12.42 0.21 6.96
CA ARG A 76 -12.35 -1.21 7.31
C ARG A 76 -10.91 -1.59 7.60
N ILE A 77 -10.67 -2.30 8.69
CA ILE A 77 -9.32 -2.71 9.07
C ILE A 77 -9.14 -4.20 8.82
N LYS A 78 -8.06 -4.56 8.13
CA LYS A 78 -7.54 -5.93 8.03
C LYS A 78 -6.17 -6.00 8.68
N THR A 79 -6.04 -6.81 9.73
CA THR A 79 -4.78 -7.00 10.45
C THR A 79 -4.02 -8.19 9.88
N LYS A 80 -2.73 -8.03 9.60
CA LYS A 80 -1.78 -9.07 9.22
C LYS A 80 -0.65 -9.12 10.26
N ILE A 81 -0.23 -10.33 10.63
CA ILE A 81 0.94 -10.52 11.49
C ILE A 81 2.16 -10.59 10.57
N ASP A 82 3.15 -9.75 10.87
CA ASP A 82 4.38 -9.63 10.10
C ASP A 82 5.59 -9.71 11.06
N PRO A 83 6.24 -10.88 11.18
CA PRO A 83 7.30 -11.12 12.15
C PRO A 83 8.60 -10.35 11.83
N ASP A 84 8.75 -9.80 10.63
CA ASP A 84 9.90 -8.99 10.24
C ASP A 84 9.88 -7.59 10.89
N ILE A 85 8.73 -7.18 11.44
CA ILE A 85 8.58 -5.91 12.17
C ILE A 85 9.05 -6.09 13.62
N ILE A 86 10.19 -5.50 13.99
CA ILE A 86 10.74 -5.62 15.35
C ILE A 86 9.83 -4.93 16.39
N ALA A 87 9.32 -3.73 16.08
CA ALA A 87 8.36 -3.00 16.91
C ALA A 87 7.64 -1.90 16.12
N GLY A 88 6.41 -1.57 16.55
CA GLY A 88 5.54 -0.57 15.91
C GLY A 88 4.54 -1.18 14.94
N LEU A 89 4.02 -0.37 14.03
CA LEU A 89 2.94 -0.76 13.12
C LEU A 89 3.12 -0.13 11.74
N LYS A 90 2.82 -0.91 10.70
CA LYS A 90 2.83 -0.45 9.31
C LYS A 90 1.39 -0.48 8.80
N ILE A 91 0.87 0.67 8.41
CA ILE A 91 -0.51 0.81 7.93
C ILE A 91 -0.46 1.14 6.43
N SER A 92 -1.20 0.40 5.62
CA SER A 92 -1.40 0.67 4.20
C SER A 92 -2.87 0.96 3.94
N VAL A 93 -3.22 2.16 3.48
CA VAL A 93 -4.60 2.59 3.17
C VAL A 93 -4.62 3.24 1.80
N ALA A 94 -5.46 2.75 0.87
CA ALA A 94 -5.64 3.34 -0.46
C ALA A 94 -4.33 3.70 -1.20
N GLY A 95 -3.33 2.80 -1.16
CA GLY A 95 -2.01 3.02 -1.78
C GLY A 95 -1.05 3.93 -1.01
N LYS A 96 -1.48 4.52 0.12
CA LYS A 96 -0.61 5.27 1.04
C LYS A 96 -0.10 4.35 2.15
N ILE A 97 1.23 4.29 2.28
CA ILE A 97 1.89 3.54 3.35
C ILE A 97 2.29 4.52 4.45
N ILE A 98 1.83 4.26 5.67
CA ILE A 98 2.25 4.92 6.90
C ILE A 98 3.11 3.93 7.67
N ASP A 99 4.41 4.21 7.74
CA ASP A 99 5.37 3.37 8.46
C ASP A 99 5.71 4.02 9.80
N ALA A 100 5.03 3.55 10.85
CA ALA A 100 5.28 3.95 12.23
C ALA A 100 6.12 2.89 12.98
N THR A 101 6.95 2.13 12.26
CA THR A 101 7.84 1.15 12.89
C THR A 101 9.00 1.83 13.61
N VAL A 102 9.50 1.18 14.66
CA VAL A 102 10.66 1.66 15.43
C VAL A 102 11.92 1.71 14.55
N ASN A 103 12.03 0.82 13.56
CA ASN A 103 13.10 0.87 12.55
C ASN A 103 13.13 2.21 11.82
N ASN A 104 11.97 2.74 11.42
CA ASN A 104 11.88 4.01 10.73
C ASN A 104 12.25 5.17 11.68
N ARG A 105 11.78 5.15 12.94
CA ARG A 105 12.15 6.17 13.94
C ARG A 105 13.65 6.20 14.22
N LEU A 106 14.28 5.03 14.38
CA LEU A 106 15.73 4.92 14.59
C LEU A 106 16.52 5.41 13.36
N LYS A 107 16.03 5.13 12.15
CA LYS A 107 16.63 5.62 10.91
C LYS A 107 16.57 7.15 10.82
N THR A 108 15.41 7.76 11.11
CA THR A 108 15.26 9.22 11.13
C THR A 108 16.15 9.86 12.21
N LEU A 109 16.26 9.26 13.39
CA LEU A 109 17.18 9.74 14.44
C LEU A 109 18.64 9.67 13.99
N LYS A 110 19.06 8.57 13.35
CA LYS A 110 20.41 8.43 12.80
C LYS A 110 20.68 9.48 11.71
N GLU A 111 19.71 9.75 10.84
CA GLU A 111 19.82 10.80 9.83
C GLU A 111 19.97 12.19 10.47
N GLN A 112 19.27 12.48 11.56
CA GLN A 112 19.43 13.75 12.28
C GLN A 112 20.82 13.90 12.92
N ILE A 113 21.41 12.83 13.45
CA ILE A 113 22.73 12.87 14.09
C ILE A 113 23.87 12.98 13.07
N ILE A 114 23.69 12.51 11.83
CA ILE A 114 24.72 12.59 10.77
C ILE A 114 24.78 13.99 10.12
N TYR A 115 23.76 14.82 10.33
CA TYR A 115 23.68 16.19 9.78
C TYR A 115 23.98 17.30 10.81
N ASP A 116 24.40 16.96 12.03
CA ASP A 116 25.04 17.85 13.02
C ASP A 116 26.55 17.59 13.07
#